data_AF-A0A1Z4JQ50-F1
#
_entry.id   AF-A0A1Z4JQ50-F1
#
_cell.length_a   1.000
_cell.length_b   1.000
_cell.length_c   1.000
_cell.angle_alpha   90.00
_cell.angle_beta   90.00
_cell.angle_gamma   90.00
#
_symmetry.space_group_name_H-M   'P 1'
#
loop_
_entity.id
_entity.type
_entity.pdbx_description
1 polymer ?
#
loop_
_entity_poly.entity_id
_entity_poly.type
_entity_poly.pdbx_seq_one_letter_code
_entity_poly.pdbx_strand_id
1 'polypeptide(L)'
;MTDSTIATESLTSGGGSAPPTYAGPQEVLVNKPVVLKGSYDARRIRRITVMAEDKFNLGVTLNNGTWQVSMPRGFSTPGARWLRLKGFDGSNKLVENRVFYITVSRDPLTVGQALTVKVLRDTFFKVSTDDSSRLNNQQKILVKAGQTYTVNRYGFIDGHLKLDLASAIAPIGNFGYFYEDHVQLSKGSQIFRFSLDDVPDIPLAAQLLIRQTTFLKTSAADSSALAANQRTQVLEGQVFQIIGYAFTQGHFRVTLKDPIPGFGNRGFIFWQYAQIKRNGKEIPYDSSSLTVTALRDTIIKKRPVESSQLQPDERATFNANQFYSVSSYMIEGGHIKVSLNEELPGFGNTGYLFPDFVRMSRGNRSFNPIPGTVELNVPYFSQRDNPRFYWSTCNVTSIAMCMYYLGTRARWGSQLEDELLQWCFNKDGQGSQINHNTLTNLINAYGYDGIFSTRWTFRDIREELINGRPVVLCGMFTSYGHIVTVIGYTPDGFIVNDPWGDALTGYSNTEGRKLLYPYGYTNRVCGPDGEVWAHFIRRR
;
A
#
# COMPACT_ATOMS: atom_id res chain seq x y z
N MET A 1 -37.37 -27.05 34.04
CA MET A 1 -37.18 -28.17 34.97
C MET A 1 -35.88 -27.94 35.71
N THR A 2 -36.00 -27.78 37.03
CA THR A 2 -35.02 -28.09 38.09
C THR A 2 -33.58 -27.59 37.96
N ASP A 3 -33.36 -26.42 38.56
CA ASP A 3 -32.48 -26.18 39.72
C ASP A 3 -31.32 -27.17 40.01
N SER A 4 -30.11 -26.63 40.12
CA SER A 4 -29.06 -27.12 41.04
C SER A 4 -28.12 -25.97 41.39
N THR A 5 -28.42 -25.34 42.52
CA THR A 5 -27.52 -24.53 43.33
C THR A 5 -26.16 -25.21 43.57
N ILE A 6 -25.06 -24.48 43.34
CA ILE A 6 -23.82 -24.64 44.11
C ILE A 6 -23.61 -23.33 44.88
N ALA A 7 -23.55 -23.50 46.20
CA ALA A 7 -23.48 -22.45 47.20
C ALA A 7 -22.25 -21.55 47.02
N THR A 8 -22.50 -20.24 46.97
CA THR A 8 -21.56 -19.23 47.43
C THR A 8 -21.54 -19.25 48.95
N GLU A 9 -20.54 -19.91 49.55
CA GLU A 9 -20.18 -19.64 50.94
C GLU A 9 -19.60 -18.23 51.03
N SER A 10 -20.41 -17.32 51.56
CA SER A 10 -19.99 -16.03 52.06
C SER A 10 -19.13 -16.24 53.30
N LEU A 11 -17.80 -16.20 53.14
CA LEU A 11 -16.90 -15.98 54.27
C LEU A 11 -16.99 -14.51 54.67
N THR A 12 -17.51 -14.32 55.88
CA THR A 12 -17.68 -13.05 56.55
C THR A 12 -16.34 -12.34 56.80
N SER A 13 -16.44 -11.01 56.76
CA SER A 13 -15.38 -10.02 56.90
C SER A 13 -14.59 -10.14 58.21
N GLY A 14 -13.28 -10.34 58.08
CA GLY A 14 -12.28 -10.02 59.10
C GLY A 14 -11.07 -9.35 58.45
N GLY A 15 -10.82 -8.07 58.78
CA GLY A 15 -9.60 -7.30 58.49
C GLY A 15 -8.95 -7.51 57.11
N GLY A 16 -9.33 -6.70 56.12
CA GLY A 16 -8.81 -6.77 54.74
C GLY A 16 -7.28 -6.68 54.67
N SER A 17 -6.63 -7.83 54.44
CA SER A 17 -5.20 -7.90 54.16
C SER A 17 -4.95 -7.98 52.65
N ALA A 18 -3.90 -7.30 52.18
CA ALA A 18 -3.59 -7.25 50.75
C ALA A 18 -3.12 -8.63 50.21
N PRO A 19 -3.64 -9.08 49.06
CA PRO A 19 -3.16 -10.30 48.42
C PRO A 19 -1.72 -10.11 47.90
N PRO A 20 -0.94 -11.19 47.75
CA PRO A 20 0.41 -11.10 47.19
C PRO A 20 0.41 -10.42 45.82
N THR A 21 1.34 -9.49 45.62
CA THR A 21 1.51 -8.74 44.37
C THR A 21 2.72 -9.23 43.59
N TYR A 22 2.82 -8.81 42.33
CA TYR A 22 4.00 -8.99 41.50
C TYR A 22 4.45 -7.62 41.00
N ALA A 23 5.71 -7.27 41.25
CA ALA A 23 6.35 -6.02 40.86
C ALA A 23 7.66 -6.28 40.09
N GLY A 24 7.79 -7.49 39.53
CA GLY A 24 8.91 -7.87 38.68
C GLY A 24 8.67 -7.57 37.20
N PRO A 25 9.66 -7.88 36.34
CA PRO A 25 9.58 -7.63 34.91
C PRO A 25 8.54 -8.51 34.22
N GLN A 26 7.63 -7.90 33.46
CA GLN A 26 6.61 -8.63 32.68
C GLN A 26 7.17 -9.21 31.36
N GLU A 27 8.39 -8.82 31.00
CA GLU A 27 9.17 -9.37 29.90
C GLU A 27 10.62 -9.56 30.31
N VAL A 28 11.24 -10.68 29.92
CA VAL A 28 12.61 -11.05 30.24
C VAL A 28 13.29 -11.71 29.04
N LEU A 29 14.62 -11.66 28.99
CA LEU A 29 15.39 -12.26 27.90
C LEU A 29 15.78 -13.71 28.18
N VAL A 30 15.83 -14.50 27.12
CA VAL A 30 16.41 -15.85 27.17
C VAL A 30 17.86 -15.77 27.66
N ASN A 31 18.22 -16.63 28.61
CA ASN A 31 19.55 -16.77 29.20
C ASN A 31 20.10 -15.50 29.89
N LYS A 32 19.24 -14.58 30.34
CA LYS A 32 19.66 -13.40 31.12
C LYS A 32 19.23 -13.48 32.59
N PRO A 33 20.09 -13.04 33.52
CA PRO A 33 19.71 -12.96 34.94
C PRO A 33 18.42 -12.18 35.12
N VAL A 34 17.51 -12.69 35.95
CA VAL A 34 16.27 -11.99 36.30
C VAL A 34 15.98 -12.11 37.79
N VAL A 35 15.47 -11.03 38.36
CA VAL A 35 14.92 -10.99 39.71
C VAL A 35 13.41 -10.81 39.62
N LEU A 36 12.67 -11.79 40.12
CA LEU A 36 11.22 -11.73 40.26
C LEU A 36 10.93 -11.26 41.68
N LYS A 37 10.02 -10.31 41.87
CA LYS A 37 9.72 -9.80 43.21
C LYS A 37 8.29 -9.32 43.33
N GLY A 38 7.82 -9.19 44.56
CA GLY A 38 6.54 -8.60 44.88
C GLY A 38 6.34 -8.46 46.38
N SER A 39 5.15 -8.03 46.79
CA SER A 39 4.78 -7.90 48.20
C SER A 39 3.77 -8.96 48.63
N TYR A 40 3.64 -9.16 49.94
CA TYR A 40 2.63 -10.02 50.56
C TYR A 40 2.33 -9.55 52.00
N ASP A 41 1.18 -9.93 52.54
CA ASP A 41 0.89 -9.68 53.96
C ASP A 41 1.61 -10.69 54.86
N ALA A 42 2.66 -10.23 55.54
CA ALA A 42 3.48 -11.03 56.46
C ALA A 42 2.77 -11.44 57.76
N ARG A 43 1.62 -10.83 58.09
CA ARG A 43 0.80 -11.25 59.24
C ARG A 43 0.00 -12.51 58.92
N ARG A 44 -0.47 -12.63 57.67
CA ARG A 44 -1.28 -13.76 57.19
C ARG A 44 -0.46 -14.89 56.59
N ILE A 45 0.55 -14.58 55.79
CA ILE A 45 1.33 -15.56 55.03
C ILE A 45 2.69 -15.71 55.69
N ARG A 46 2.97 -16.90 56.24
CA ARG A 46 4.24 -17.23 56.89
C ARG A 46 5.21 -17.92 55.94
N ARG A 47 4.71 -18.50 54.84
CA ARG A 47 5.52 -19.19 53.83
C ARG A 47 4.97 -18.95 52.43
N ILE A 48 5.85 -18.70 51.47
CA ILE A 48 5.51 -18.58 50.05
C ILE A 48 6.30 -19.61 49.26
N THR A 49 5.65 -20.20 48.25
CA THR A 49 6.32 -20.96 47.20
C THR A 49 5.99 -20.34 45.85
N VAL A 50 6.97 -20.28 44.95
CA VAL A 50 6.78 -19.86 43.56
C VAL A 50 7.22 -20.99 42.65
N MET A 51 6.35 -21.39 41.73
CA MET A 51 6.65 -22.39 40.70
C MET A 51 6.53 -21.77 39.31
N ALA A 52 7.51 -21.99 38.43
CA ALA A 52 7.36 -21.70 37.02
C ALA A 52 6.62 -22.85 36.33
N GLU A 53 5.56 -22.50 35.61
CA GLU A 53 4.76 -23.39 34.77
C GLU A 53 4.22 -24.64 35.50
N ASP A 54 4.03 -24.53 36.82
CA ASP A 54 3.62 -25.63 37.71
C ASP A 54 4.57 -26.85 37.72
N LYS A 55 5.78 -26.67 37.17
CA LYS A 55 6.77 -27.74 36.99
C LYS A 55 8.05 -27.47 37.77
N PHE A 56 8.55 -26.24 37.72
CA PHE A 56 9.87 -25.90 38.25
C PHE A 56 9.73 -25.08 39.52
N ASN A 57 10.11 -25.64 40.67
CA ASN A 57 10.08 -24.91 41.93
C ASN A 57 11.22 -23.88 41.98
N LEU A 58 10.90 -22.64 42.31
CA LEU A 58 11.86 -21.53 42.35
C LEU A 58 12.18 -21.17 43.80
N GLY A 59 13.47 -20.94 44.09
CA GLY A 59 13.92 -20.53 45.42
C GLY A 59 13.42 -19.13 45.78
N VAL A 60 12.60 -19.03 46.84
CA VAL A 60 12.02 -17.77 47.31
C VAL A 60 12.75 -17.27 48.56
N THR A 61 13.15 -16.01 48.55
CA THR A 61 13.64 -15.28 49.72
C THR A 61 12.54 -14.34 50.21
N LEU A 62 12.30 -14.33 51.52
CA LEU A 62 11.32 -13.47 52.16
C LEU A 62 12.02 -12.40 52.99
N ASN A 63 11.55 -11.16 52.90
CA ASN A 63 12.01 -10.06 53.74
C ASN A 63 10.84 -9.12 54.06
N ASN A 64 10.41 -9.12 55.32
CA ASN A 64 9.42 -8.20 55.91
C ASN A 64 8.28 -7.76 54.96
N GLY A 65 7.48 -8.71 54.47
CA GLY A 65 6.34 -8.43 53.57
C GLY A 65 6.69 -8.34 52.08
N THR A 66 7.93 -8.66 51.69
CA THR A 66 8.36 -8.79 50.29
C THR A 66 8.92 -10.17 49.99
N TRP A 67 8.64 -10.67 48.79
CA TRP A 67 9.17 -11.93 48.30
C TRP A 67 10.03 -11.67 47.07
N GLN A 68 11.07 -12.48 46.91
CA GLN A 68 12.00 -12.39 45.78
C GLN A 68 12.43 -13.78 45.32
N VAL A 69 12.59 -13.96 44.00
CA VAL A 69 13.26 -15.10 43.38
C VAL A 69 14.40 -14.56 42.52
N SER A 70 15.62 -15.03 42.76
CA SER A 70 16.78 -14.72 41.92
C SER A 70 17.03 -15.87 40.95
N MET A 71 17.00 -15.59 39.65
CA MET A 71 17.29 -16.56 38.60
C MET A 71 18.51 -16.10 37.81
N PRO A 72 19.74 -16.44 38.25
CA PRO A 72 20.98 -15.90 37.66
C PRO A 72 21.21 -16.35 36.21
N ARG A 73 20.60 -17.46 35.77
CA ARG A 73 20.64 -17.91 34.37
C ARG A 73 19.38 -17.54 33.56
N GLY A 74 18.37 -16.96 34.20
CA GLY A 74 17.10 -16.66 33.55
C GLY A 74 16.32 -17.86 33.03
N PHE A 75 15.49 -17.61 32.03
CA PHE A 75 14.72 -18.62 31.32
C PHE A 75 15.50 -19.10 30.09
N SER A 76 15.51 -20.40 29.84
CA SER A 76 16.28 -21.01 28.73
C SER A 76 15.54 -21.10 27.41
N THR A 77 14.22 -20.88 27.40
CA THR A 77 13.36 -21.03 26.22
C THR A 77 12.39 -19.85 26.13
N PRO A 78 12.12 -19.32 24.91
CA PRO A 78 11.19 -18.21 24.73
C PRO A 78 9.72 -18.63 24.78
N GLY A 79 8.84 -17.66 24.97
CA GLY A 79 7.39 -17.77 24.94
C GLY A 79 6.74 -17.17 26.19
N ALA A 80 5.40 -17.20 26.22
CA ALA A 80 4.67 -16.87 27.43
C ALA A 80 4.97 -17.92 28.52
N ARG A 81 5.23 -17.44 29.74
CA ARG A 81 5.47 -18.23 30.94
C ARG A 81 4.54 -17.75 32.03
N TRP A 82 4.25 -18.63 32.97
CA TRP A 82 3.49 -18.27 34.15
C TRP A 82 4.21 -18.72 35.43
N LEU A 83 4.03 -17.94 36.48
CA LEU A 83 4.51 -18.21 37.82
C LEU A 83 3.31 -18.43 38.73
N ARG A 84 3.20 -19.60 39.33
CA ARG A 84 2.24 -19.87 40.39
C ARG A 84 2.85 -19.54 41.73
N LEU A 85 2.28 -18.56 42.42
CA LEU A 85 2.59 -18.23 43.80
C LEU A 85 1.54 -18.86 44.72
N LYS A 86 1.98 -19.64 45.69
CA LYS A 86 1.14 -20.15 46.78
C LYS A 86 1.61 -19.58 48.11
N GLY A 87 0.68 -19.08 48.91
CA GLY A 87 0.95 -18.58 50.26
C GLY A 87 0.32 -19.48 51.31
N PHE A 88 1.04 -19.73 52.40
CA PHE A 88 0.63 -20.59 53.50
C PHE A 88 0.69 -19.82 54.82
N ASP A 89 -0.27 -20.08 55.69
CA ASP A 89 -0.32 -19.51 57.04
C ASP A 89 0.62 -20.22 58.04
N GLY A 90 0.57 -19.81 59.31
CA GLY A 90 1.41 -20.37 60.37
C GLY A 90 1.14 -21.84 60.70
N SER A 91 -0.03 -22.37 60.34
CA SER A 91 -0.39 -23.78 60.48
C SER A 91 -0.11 -24.58 59.19
N ASN A 92 0.62 -23.96 58.25
CA ASN A 92 0.95 -24.52 56.94
C ASN A 92 -0.28 -24.80 56.04
N LYS A 93 -1.43 -24.17 56.32
CA LYS A 93 -2.61 -24.24 55.46
C LYS A 93 -2.47 -23.28 54.29
N LEU A 94 -2.87 -23.71 53.10
CA LEU A 94 -2.89 -22.87 51.90
C LEU A 94 -3.92 -21.76 52.07
N VAL A 95 -3.48 -20.51 51.98
CA VAL A 95 -4.34 -19.31 52.10
C VAL A 95 -4.31 -18.42 50.86
N GLU A 96 -3.38 -18.67 49.92
CA GLU A 96 -3.27 -17.94 48.65
C GLU A 96 -2.81 -18.84 47.51
N ASN A 97 -3.33 -18.60 46.30
CA ASN A 97 -2.92 -19.28 45.08
C ASN A 97 -3.16 -18.35 43.88
N ARG A 98 -2.10 -17.78 43.33
CA ARG A 98 -2.16 -16.79 42.23
C ARG A 98 -1.21 -17.15 41.11
N VAL A 99 -1.54 -16.69 39.90
CA VAL A 99 -0.72 -16.86 38.72
C VAL A 99 -0.32 -15.48 38.17
N PHE A 100 0.96 -15.32 37.85
CA PHE A 100 1.50 -14.14 37.18
C PHE A 100 2.11 -14.54 35.84
N TYR A 101 1.90 -13.73 34.81
CA TYR A 101 2.41 -14.00 33.47
C TYR A 101 3.65 -13.18 33.18
N ILE A 102 4.61 -13.80 32.48
CA ILE A 102 5.85 -13.20 32.03
C ILE A 102 6.09 -13.65 30.60
N THR A 103 6.53 -12.74 29.74
CA THR A 103 6.98 -13.09 28.39
C THR A 103 8.48 -13.30 28.38
N VAL A 104 8.95 -14.46 27.91
CA VAL A 104 10.38 -14.73 27.69
C VAL A 104 10.68 -14.56 26.21
N SER A 105 11.59 -13.67 25.87
CA SER A 105 11.85 -13.30 24.48
C SER A 105 13.30 -13.68 24.10
N ARG A 106 13.52 -14.29 22.92
CA ARG A 106 14.88 -14.65 22.43
C ARG A 106 15.74 -13.41 22.23
N ASP A 107 15.10 -12.43 21.64
CA ASP A 107 15.49 -11.05 21.54
C ASP A 107 14.49 -10.28 22.37
N PRO A 108 14.82 -9.15 23.03
CA PRO A 108 13.77 -8.32 23.61
C PRO A 108 12.77 -8.05 22.49
N LEU A 109 11.47 -8.04 22.76
CA LEU A 109 10.43 -7.68 21.76
C LEU A 109 10.60 -6.25 21.20
N THR A 110 11.72 -5.62 21.53
CA THR A 110 12.06 -4.23 21.44
C THR A 110 13.61 -4.13 21.45
N VAL A 111 14.25 -3.88 20.30
CA VAL A 111 15.72 -3.71 20.24
C VAL A 111 16.22 -2.75 21.32
N GLY A 112 17.00 -3.27 22.28
CA GLY A 112 18.11 -2.64 23.03
C GLY A 112 17.94 -1.29 23.72
N GLN A 113 16.82 -0.60 23.58
CA GLN A 113 16.63 0.78 23.98
C GLN A 113 15.26 0.91 24.63
N ALA A 114 15.25 1.38 25.88
CA ALA A 114 14.02 1.65 26.60
C ALA A 114 13.20 2.72 25.86
N LEU A 115 11.88 2.68 26.02
CA LEU A 115 11.06 3.82 25.65
C LEU A 115 11.48 5.01 26.51
N THR A 116 11.61 6.17 25.88
CA THR A 116 11.94 7.42 26.54
C THR A 116 10.98 8.49 26.08
N VAL A 117 10.62 9.39 27.00
CA VAL A 117 9.93 10.63 26.67
C VAL A 117 10.88 11.79 26.95
N LYS A 118 11.13 12.61 25.93
CA LYS A 118 11.89 13.86 26.06
C LYS A 118 10.94 15.03 26.05
N VAL A 119 11.06 15.94 27.01
CA VAL A 119 10.28 17.17 27.08
C VAL A 119 10.91 18.20 26.15
N LEU A 120 10.18 18.63 25.13
CA LEU A 120 10.65 19.58 24.10
C LEU A 120 10.37 21.03 24.49
N ARG A 121 9.28 21.26 25.22
CA ARG A 121 8.83 22.57 25.71
C ARG A 121 8.39 22.45 27.16
N ASP A 122 8.57 23.52 27.93
CA ASP A 122 8.04 23.60 29.30
C ASP A 122 6.55 23.22 29.30
N THR A 123 6.19 22.21 30.09
CA THR A 123 4.86 21.61 30.05
C THR A 123 4.48 21.02 31.40
N PHE A 124 3.20 20.72 31.61
CA PHE A 124 2.74 20.08 32.84
C PHE A 124 2.67 18.57 32.67
N PHE A 125 3.23 17.83 33.63
CA PHE A 125 2.89 16.43 33.88
C PHE A 125 1.68 16.39 34.82
N LYS A 126 0.61 15.71 34.42
CA LYS A 126 -0.71 15.82 35.06
C LYS A 126 -1.26 14.45 35.48
N VAL A 127 -2.19 14.44 36.44
CA VAL A 127 -2.96 13.22 36.80
C VAL A 127 -4.09 12.89 35.81
N SER A 128 -4.50 13.84 34.97
CA SER A 128 -5.58 13.71 33.98
C SER A 128 -5.30 14.53 32.70
N THR A 129 -6.16 14.38 31.69
CA THR A 129 -6.10 15.16 30.44
C THR A 129 -6.73 16.56 30.55
N ASP A 130 -7.34 16.90 31.70
CA ASP A 130 -7.97 18.20 31.93
C ASP A 130 -7.02 19.38 31.69
N ASP A 131 -7.60 20.54 31.35
CA ASP A 131 -6.87 21.78 31.23
C ASP A 131 -6.09 22.09 32.52
N SER A 132 -4.82 22.48 32.37
CA SER A 132 -3.92 22.71 33.51
C SER A 132 -4.45 23.78 34.47
N SER A 133 -5.26 24.75 34.00
CA SER A 133 -5.89 25.78 34.83
C SER A 133 -6.89 25.21 35.85
N ARG A 134 -7.44 24.02 35.59
CA ARG A 134 -8.43 23.34 36.46
C ARG A 134 -7.80 22.41 37.49
N LEU A 135 -6.49 22.18 37.40
CA LEU A 135 -5.76 21.27 38.28
C LEU A 135 -4.98 22.05 39.34
N ASN A 136 -5.03 21.56 40.59
CA ASN A 136 -4.25 22.12 41.69
C ASN A 136 -2.80 21.58 41.71
N ASN A 137 -1.96 22.10 42.61
CA ASN A 137 -0.54 21.77 42.69
C ASN A 137 -0.23 20.31 43.09
N GLN A 138 -1.19 19.54 43.58
CA GLN A 138 -1.04 18.09 43.81
C GLN A 138 -1.40 17.26 42.56
N GLN A 139 -2.05 17.88 41.57
CA GLN A 139 -2.58 17.24 40.38
C GLN A 139 -1.79 17.58 39.10
N LYS A 140 -0.87 18.55 39.18
CA LYS A 140 0.05 18.90 38.09
C LYS A 140 1.42 19.29 38.64
N ILE A 141 2.45 19.08 37.82
CA ILE A 141 3.80 19.59 38.07
C ILE A 141 4.40 20.13 36.77
N LEU A 142 5.04 21.30 36.84
CA LEU A 142 5.76 21.86 35.71
C LEU A 142 7.05 21.07 35.49
N VAL A 143 7.24 20.57 34.29
CA VAL A 143 8.44 19.88 33.84
C VAL A 143 9.11 20.74 32.78
N LYS A 144 10.40 21.03 33.00
CA LYS A 144 11.17 21.92 32.12
C LYS A 144 11.60 21.21 30.83
N ALA A 145 11.68 21.98 29.75
CA ALA A 145 12.24 21.52 28.49
C ALA A 145 13.65 20.93 28.69
N GLY A 146 13.96 19.89 27.90
CA GLY A 146 15.23 19.16 27.94
C GLY A 146 15.24 17.93 28.85
N GLN A 147 14.30 17.82 29.80
CA GLN A 147 14.22 16.64 30.68
C GLN A 147 13.81 15.38 29.90
N THR A 148 14.35 14.23 30.30
CA THR A 148 14.07 12.93 29.66
C THR A 148 13.78 11.88 30.72
N TYR A 149 12.76 11.07 30.49
CA TYR A 149 12.33 10.00 31.40
C TYR A 149 12.22 8.67 30.68
N THR A 150 12.57 7.60 31.39
CA THR A 150 12.32 6.23 30.94
C THR A 150 10.85 5.88 31.12
N VAL A 151 10.25 5.28 30.11
CA VAL A 151 8.83 4.92 30.03
C VAL A 151 8.71 3.40 30.05
N ASN A 152 7.92 2.86 30.98
CA ASN A 152 7.57 1.44 31.01
C ASN A 152 6.46 1.13 30.02
N ARG A 153 5.44 2.00 29.98
CA ARG A 153 4.24 1.86 29.14
C ARG A 153 3.71 3.23 28.75
N TYR A 154 3.03 3.27 27.61
CA TYR A 154 2.30 4.45 27.20
C TYR A 154 0.95 4.09 26.56
N GLY A 155 0.11 5.09 26.43
CA GLY A 155 -1.04 5.13 25.53
C GLY A 155 -1.25 6.57 25.06
N PHE A 156 -2.11 6.75 24.08
CA PHE A 156 -2.47 8.05 23.57
C PHE A 156 -3.97 8.27 23.73
N ILE A 157 -4.37 9.42 24.27
CA ILE A 157 -5.78 9.77 24.49
C ILE A 157 -5.94 11.28 24.56
N ASP A 158 -6.93 11.83 23.87
CA ASP A 158 -7.29 13.27 23.89
C ASP A 158 -6.08 14.21 23.68
N GLY A 159 -5.19 13.89 22.74
CA GLY A 159 -3.98 14.69 22.45
C GLY A 159 -2.88 14.60 23.52
N HIS A 160 -2.98 13.63 24.44
CA HIS A 160 -2.01 13.43 25.51
C HIS A 160 -1.37 12.05 25.45
N LEU A 161 -0.08 12.01 25.78
CA LEU A 161 0.60 10.76 26.12
C LEU A 161 0.33 10.42 27.58
N LYS A 162 -0.38 9.31 27.79
CA LYS A 162 -0.58 8.66 29.08
C LYS A 162 0.60 7.74 29.34
N LEU A 163 1.39 8.00 30.38
CA LEU A 163 2.66 7.33 30.63
C LEU A 163 2.68 6.63 32.00
N ASP A 164 3.30 5.46 32.03
CA ASP A 164 3.84 4.83 33.25
C ASP A 164 5.36 4.90 33.16
N LEU A 165 5.96 5.72 34.03
CA LEU A 165 7.39 6.03 34.05
C LEU A 165 8.16 5.06 34.95
N ALA A 166 9.43 4.83 34.63
CA ALA A 166 10.33 4.03 35.47
C ALA A 166 10.67 4.73 36.80
N SER A 167 10.49 6.05 36.88
CA SER A 167 10.77 6.84 38.08
C SER A 167 9.70 7.90 38.28
N ALA A 168 9.33 8.13 39.54
CA ALA A 168 8.25 9.05 39.91
C ALA A 168 8.63 10.50 39.64
N ILE A 169 7.65 11.29 39.19
CA ILE A 169 7.74 12.76 39.19
C ILE A 169 6.81 13.26 40.29
N ALA A 170 7.38 13.73 41.41
CA ALA A 170 6.58 14.25 42.52
C ALA A 170 5.84 15.54 42.10
N PRO A 171 4.59 15.76 42.58
CA PRO A 171 3.80 14.90 43.47
C PRO A 171 2.95 13.84 42.75
N ILE A 172 2.99 13.78 41.42
CA ILE A 172 2.11 12.95 40.58
C ILE A 172 2.39 11.45 40.72
N GLY A 173 3.67 11.07 40.80
CA GLY A 173 4.11 9.67 40.87
C GLY A 173 4.61 9.15 39.51
N ASN A 174 4.52 7.84 39.30
CA ASN A 174 5.01 7.19 38.08
C ASN A 174 4.01 7.32 36.92
N PHE A 175 2.72 7.47 37.23
CA PHE A 175 1.66 7.44 36.25
C PHE A 175 1.07 8.83 36.03
N GLY A 176 1.00 9.29 34.79
CA GLY A 176 0.46 10.61 34.47
C GLY A 176 0.44 10.92 32.97
N TYR A 177 0.20 12.19 32.63
CA TYR A 177 -0.09 12.64 31.28
C TYR A 177 0.77 13.84 30.88
N PHE A 178 1.31 13.80 29.66
CA PHE A 178 1.90 14.96 28.98
C PHE A 178 1.05 15.33 27.76
N TYR A 179 0.96 16.63 27.44
CA TYR A 179 0.44 17.08 26.15
C TYR A 179 1.43 16.69 25.04
N GLU A 180 0.95 16.03 23.98
CA GLU A 180 1.80 15.32 23.02
C GLU A 180 2.72 16.26 22.23
N ASP A 181 2.24 17.39 21.71
CA ASP A 181 3.06 18.38 20.97
C ASP A 181 4.26 18.94 21.78
N HIS A 182 4.25 18.79 23.11
CA HIS A 182 5.30 19.30 23.99
C HIS A 182 6.37 18.27 24.31
N VAL A 183 6.19 17.02 23.91
CA VAL A 183 7.09 15.91 24.24
C VAL A 183 7.39 15.06 23.02
N GLN A 184 8.43 14.24 23.11
CA GLN A 184 8.79 13.28 22.07
C GLN A 184 8.93 11.91 22.70
N LEU A 185 8.02 10.99 22.35
CA LEU A 185 8.20 9.57 22.65
C LEU A 185 9.16 8.96 21.62
N SER A 186 10.16 8.24 22.11
CA SER A 186 11.16 7.59 21.26
C SER A 186 11.56 6.25 21.84
N LYS A 187 11.98 5.37 20.94
CA LYS A 187 12.59 4.09 21.26
C LYS A 187 13.89 4.01 20.49
N GLY A 188 14.98 4.35 21.16
CA GLY A 188 16.22 4.54 20.45
C GLY A 188 16.18 5.73 19.51
N SER A 189 16.57 5.49 18.25
CA SER A 189 16.44 6.46 17.17
C SER A 189 15.03 6.52 16.56
N GLN A 190 14.15 5.55 16.84
CA GLN A 190 12.78 5.55 16.31
C GLN A 190 11.93 6.54 17.10
N ILE A 191 11.44 7.58 16.41
CA ILE A 191 10.50 8.55 16.96
C ILE A 191 9.08 8.10 16.68
N PHE A 192 8.22 8.18 17.70
CA PHE A 192 6.80 7.84 17.59
C PHE A 192 6.01 9.08 17.19
N ARG A 193 4.96 8.89 16.38
CA ARG A 193 4.09 9.94 15.83
C ARG A 193 2.63 9.55 16.06
N PHE A 194 1.79 10.49 16.45
CA PHE A 194 0.38 10.20 16.75
C PHE A 194 -0.59 10.88 15.78
N SER A 195 -0.08 11.79 14.94
CA SER A 195 -0.77 12.32 13.76
C SER A 195 -0.02 11.96 12.47
N LEU A 196 -0.77 11.81 11.38
CA LEU A 196 -0.21 11.62 10.04
C LEU A 196 0.56 12.86 9.56
N ASP A 197 0.19 14.03 10.04
CA ASP A 197 0.83 15.30 9.69
C ASP A 197 2.29 15.33 10.17
N ASP A 198 2.58 14.73 11.32
CA ASP A 198 3.92 14.67 11.92
C ASP A 198 4.82 13.56 11.33
N VAL A 199 4.26 12.71 10.47
CA VAL A 199 5.03 11.70 9.75
C VAL A 199 5.85 12.41 8.66
N PRO A 200 7.19 12.32 8.68
CA PRO A 200 8.01 13.03 7.70
C PRO A 200 7.74 12.50 6.30
N ASP A 201 7.74 13.40 5.31
CA ASP A 201 7.63 12.98 3.91
C ASP A 201 9.01 12.57 3.40
N ILE A 202 9.10 11.37 2.82
CA ILE A 202 10.34 10.84 2.26
C ILE A 202 10.13 10.72 0.75
N PRO A 203 10.89 11.44 -0.08
CA PRO A 203 10.75 11.36 -1.53
C PRO A 203 10.79 9.91 -2.01
N LEU A 204 9.82 9.55 -2.86
CA LEU A 204 9.68 8.24 -3.50
C LEU A 204 9.38 7.05 -2.57
N ALA A 205 9.48 7.21 -1.24
CA ALA A 205 9.14 6.18 -0.27
C ALA A 205 7.78 6.44 0.39
N ALA A 206 7.08 5.37 0.75
CA ALA A 206 5.88 5.48 1.57
C ALA A 206 6.22 5.21 3.05
N GLN A 207 5.38 5.73 3.93
CA GLN A 207 5.49 5.58 5.38
C GLN A 207 4.21 4.94 5.91
N LEU A 208 4.34 3.92 6.74
CA LEU A 208 3.24 3.28 7.46
C LEU A 208 3.21 3.80 8.88
N LEU A 209 2.16 4.52 9.26
CA LEU A 209 1.86 4.93 10.62
C LEU A 209 0.91 3.92 11.27
N ILE A 210 1.26 3.43 12.47
CA ILE A 210 0.38 2.58 13.28
C ILE A 210 -0.50 3.48 14.15
N ARG A 211 -1.82 3.39 14.00
CA ARG A 211 -2.80 4.19 14.77
C ARG A 211 -3.33 3.48 16.00
N GLN A 212 -3.21 2.17 16.04
CA GLN A 212 -3.64 1.37 17.16
C GLN A 212 -2.69 0.19 17.31
N THR A 213 -2.28 -0.08 18.55
CA THR A 213 -1.43 -1.23 18.86
C THR A 213 -2.09 -2.51 18.34
N THR A 214 -1.39 -3.23 17.46
CA THR A 214 -1.93 -4.37 16.73
C THR A 214 -0.81 -5.34 16.31
N PHE A 215 -1.12 -6.28 15.42
CA PHE A 215 -0.17 -7.22 14.84
C PHE A 215 0.06 -6.95 13.35
N LEU A 216 1.31 -6.93 12.96
CA LEU A 216 1.70 -7.21 11.57
C LEU A 216 1.77 -8.73 11.40
N LYS A 217 1.12 -9.26 10.36
CA LYS A 217 0.87 -10.70 10.18
C LYS A 217 1.44 -11.21 8.86
N THR A 218 1.82 -12.48 8.77
CA THR A 218 2.28 -13.07 7.50
C THR A 218 1.14 -13.33 6.50
N SER A 219 -0.11 -13.30 6.95
CA SER A 219 -1.32 -13.41 6.13
C SER A 219 -2.46 -12.52 6.67
N ALA A 220 -3.54 -12.40 5.90
CA ALA A 220 -4.74 -11.68 6.33
C ALA A 220 -5.60 -12.43 7.36
N ALA A 221 -5.24 -13.67 7.74
CA ALA A 221 -5.97 -14.47 8.72
C ALA A 221 -6.06 -13.78 10.09
N ASP A 222 -7.03 -14.21 10.90
CA ASP A 222 -7.16 -13.70 12.27
C ASP A 222 -5.87 -13.97 13.08
N SER A 223 -5.42 -12.99 13.85
CA SER A 223 -4.18 -13.10 14.64
C SER A 223 -4.21 -14.22 15.68
N SER A 224 -5.39 -14.62 16.16
CA SER A 224 -5.58 -15.74 17.09
C SER A 224 -5.31 -17.10 16.46
N ALA A 225 -5.44 -17.21 15.13
CA ALA A 225 -5.16 -18.41 14.36
C ALA A 225 -3.68 -18.50 13.90
N LEU A 226 -2.87 -17.48 14.17
CA LEU A 226 -1.47 -17.40 13.74
C LEU A 226 -0.50 -17.75 14.86
N ALA A 227 0.51 -18.56 14.53
CA ALA A 227 1.61 -18.87 15.44
C ALA A 227 2.44 -17.62 15.77
N ALA A 228 3.20 -17.67 16.87
CA ALA A 228 3.98 -16.53 17.35
C ALA A 228 5.04 -16.03 16.33
N ASN A 229 5.56 -16.90 15.46
CA ASN A 229 6.48 -16.52 14.38
C ASN A 229 5.77 -15.99 13.12
N GLN A 230 4.44 -16.04 13.07
CA GLN A 230 3.63 -15.56 11.94
C GLN A 230 3.02 -14.17 12.21
N ARG A 231 3.32 -13.58 13.38
CA ARG A 231 2.87 -12.25 13.75
C ARG A 231 3.89 -11.56 14.63
N THR A 232 3.98 -10.24 14.51
CA THR A 232 4.78 -9.40 15.41
C THR A 232 3.95 -8.21 15.86
N GLN A 233 4.06 -7.84 17.13
CA GLN A 233 3.31 -6.71 17.68
C GLN A 233 3.93 -5.40 17.19
N VAL A 234 3.07 -4.51 16.71
CA VAL A 234 3.42 -3.14 16.35
C VAL A 234 2.62 -2.19 17.23
N LEU A 235 3.28 -1.18 17.76
CA LEU A 235 2.74 -0.29 18.78
C LEU A 235 2.16 0.97 18.13
N GLU A 236 1.12 1.51 18.76
CA GLU A 236 0.52 2.79 18.39
C GLU A 236 1.58 3.90 18.32
N GLY A 237 1.59 4.62 17.21
CA GLY A 237 2.51 5.69 16.89
C GLY A 237 3.86 5.25 16.32
N GLN A 238 4.11 3.96 16.13
CA GLN A 238 5.26 3.53 15.34
C GLN A 238 5.09 3.95 13.88
N VAL A 239 6.21 4.37 13.28
CA VAL A 239 6.33 4.66 11.85
C VAL A 239 7.34 3.71 11.23
N PHE A 240 6.98 3.11 10.09
CA PHE A 240 7.84 2.25 9.30
C PHE A 240 7.98 2.80 7.88
N GLN A 241 9.20 2.85 7.35
CA GLN A 241 9.40 3.08 5.93
C GLN A 241 9.00 1.81 5.16
N ILE A 242 8.18 1.96 4.14
CA ILE A 242 7.73 0.86 3.27
C ILE A 242 8.15 1.12 1.82
N ILE A 243 8.59 0.06 1.15
CA ILE A 243 8.93 0.05 -0.28
C ILE A 243 7.79 -0.46 -1.14
N GLY A 244 6.73 -1.01 -0.53
CA GLY A 244 5.55 -1.44 -1.27
C GLY A 244 4.31 -1.58 -0.42
N TYR A 245 3.16 -1.44 -1.08
CA TYR A 245 1.86 -1.72 -0.48
C TYR A 245 0.87 -2.29 -1.50
N ALA A 246 -0.11 -3.02 -1.00
CA ALA A 246 -1.27 -3.48 -1.73
C ALA A 246 -2.50 -3.55 -0.82
N PHE A 247 -3.69 -3.56 -1.42
CA PHE A 247 -4.96 -3.61 -0.70
C PHE A 247 -5.60 -4.97 -0.89
N THR A 248 -5.95 -5.66 0.19
CA THR A 248 -6.60 -6.98 0.08
C THR A 248 -7.32 -7.35 1.36
N GLN A 249 -8.52 -7.92 1.25
CA GLN A 249 -9.25 -8.52 2.38
C GLN A 249 -9.31 -7.66 3.66
N GLY A 250 -9.55 -6.35 3.53
CA GLY A 250 -9.54 -5.44 4.68
C GLY A 250 -8.17 -5.23 5.34
N HIS A 251 -7.08 -5.43 4.61
CA HIS A 251 -5.72 -5.22 5.09
C HIS A 251 -4.91 -4.42 4.07
N PHE A 252 -4.01 -3.58 4.59
CA PHE A 252 -2.81 -3.24 3.83
C PHE A 252 -1.88 -4.43 3.88
N ARG A 253 -1.47 -4.93 2.72
CA ARG A 253 -0.28 -5.77 2.60
C ARG A 253 0.88 -4.82 2.34
N VAL A 254 1.86 -4.77 3.23
CA VAL A 254 3.02 -3.88 3.13
C VAL A 254 4.32 -4.68 2.94
N THR A 255 5.28 -4.04 2.28
CA THR A 255 6.68 -4.47 2.23
C THR A 255 7.51 -3.39 2.89
N LEU A 256 8.02 -3.67 4.09
CA LEU A 256 8.91 -2.83 4.86
C LEU A 256 10.25 -2.70 4.14
N LYS A 257 10.88 -1.53 4.23
CA LYS A 257 12.24 -1.33 3.75
C LYS A 257 13.23 -2.18 4.57
N ASP A 258 13.13 -2.06 5.89
CA ASP A 258 13.97 -2.79 6.83
C ASP A 258 13.17 -3.96 7.41
N PRO A 259 13.69 -5.21 7.35
CA PRO A 259 13.01 -6.37 7.90
C PRO A 259 12.93 -6.28 9.43
N ILE A 260 11.81 -6.75 10.00
CA ILE A 260 11.69 -6.97 11.43
C ILE A 260 12.36 -8.31 11.77
N PRO A 261 13.35 -8.35 12.69
CA PRO A 261 13.99 -9.59 13.11
C PRO A 261 12.97 -10.67 13.52
N GLY A 262 13.16 -11.89 13.01
CA GLY A 262 12.28 -13.03 13.29
C GLY A 262 10.92 -13.03 12.58
N PHE A 263 10.52 -11.93 11.94
CA PHE A 263 9.26 -11.83 11.18
C PHE A 263 9.50 -11.68 9.67
N GLY A 264 10.49 -10.89 9.27
CA GLY A 264 10.77 -10.54 7.88
C GLY A 264 10.28 -9.13 7.51
N ASN A 265 10.19 -8.84 6.22
CA ASN A 265 9.86 -7.51 5.70
C ASN A 265 8.47 -7.42 5.05
N ARG A 266 7.70 -8.49 4.94
CA ARG A 266 6.39 -8.46 4.28
C ARG A 266 5.29 -8.90 5.24
N GLY A 267 4.22 -8.12 5.33
CA GLY A 267 3.13 -8.44 6.24
C GLY A 267 1.81 -7.76 5.91
N PHE A 268 0.78 -8.14 6.64
CA PHE A 268 -0.59 -7.69 6.53
C PHE A 268 -0.98 -6.99 7.83
N ILE A 269 -1.56 -5.79 7.70
CA ILE A 269 -2.05 -4.99 8.81
C ILE A 269 -3.47 -4.53 8.52
N PHE A 270 -4.34 -4.62 9.53
CA PHE A 270 -5.73 -4.22 9.39
C PHE A 270 -5.81 -2.72 9.08
N TRP A 271 -6.52 -2.36 8.01
CA TRP A 271 -6.43 -1.00 7.46
C TRP A 271 -6.94 0.08 8.42
N GLN A 272 -7.85 -0.23 9.34
CA GLN A 272 -8.35 0.75 10.31
C GLN A 272 -7.35 1.07 11.42
N TYR A 273 -6.34 0.22 11.61
CA TYR A 273 -5.32 0.39 12.65
C TYR A 273 -4.02 1.00 12.14
N ALA A 274 -3.98 1.40 10.86
CA ALA A 274 -2.81 2.00 10.26
C ALA A 274 -3.18 3.01 9.17
N GLN A 275 -2.24 3.88 8.83
CA GLN A 275 -2.34 4.80 7.70
C GLN A 275 -1.06 4.72 6.87
N ILE A 276 -1.19 4.95 5.57
CA ILE A 276 -0.04 5.05 4.66
C ILE A 276 0.07 6.50 4.18
N LYS A 277 1.25 7.09 4.27
CA LYS A 277 1.58 8.41 3.70
C LYS A 277 2.58 8.22 2.56
N ARG A 278 2.36 8.92 1.45
CA ARG A 278 3.31 8.99 0.33
C ARG A 278 3.22 10.37 -0.33
N ASN A 279 4.35 11.01 -0.57
CA ASN A 279 4.42 12.35 -1.17
C ASN A 279 3.51 13.36 -0.44
N GLY A 280 3.57 13.33 0.88
CA GLY A 280 2.83 14.24 1.77
C GLY A 280 1.35 13.92 1.91
N LYS A 281 0.80 12.94 1.18
CA LYS A 281 -0.64 12.62 1.16
C LYS A 281 -0.93 11.25 1.75
N GLU A 282 -2.08 11.13 2.40
CA GLU A 282 -2.63 9.84 2.80
C GLU A 282 -2.98 9.00 1.58
N ILE A 283 -2.68 7.71 1.65
CA ILE A 283 -3.14 6.69 0.71
C ILE A 283 -4.32 5.96 1.39
N PRO A 284 -5.57 6.30 1.02
CA PRO A 284 -6.73 5.65 1.59
C PRO A 284 -6.80 4.18 1.17
N TYR A 285 -7.45 3.36 2.00
CA TYR A 285 -7.72 1.97 1.64
C TYR A 285 -8.67 1.89 0.43
N ASP A 286 -8.22 1.24 -0.64
CA ASP A 286 -9.02 1.04 -1.86
C ASP A 286 -9.32 -0.45 -2.09
N SER A 287 -10.56 -0.86 -1.79
CA SER A 287 -11.05 -2.22 -1.99
C SER A 287 -11.22 -2.59 -3.47
N SER A 288 -11.23 -1.60 -4.36
CA SER A 288 -11.36 -1.74 -5.82
C SER A 288 -10.02 -1.62 -6.55
N SER A 289 -8.91 -1.54 -5.80
CA SER A 289 -7.58 -1.31 -6.35
C SER A 289 -7.22 -2.31 -7.44
N LEU A 290 -6.48 -1.81 -8.43
CA LEU A 290 -5.96 -2.64 -9.48
C LEU A 290 -4.85 -3.53 -8.93
N THR A 291 -4.92 -4.82 -9.22
CA THR A 291 -3.92 -5.80 -8.81
C THR A 291 -3.56 -6.71 -9.97
N VAL A 292 -2.35 -7.27 -9.87
CA VAL A 292 -1.89 -8.35 -10.73
C VAL A 292 -1.45 -9.52 -9.86
N THR A 293 -1.90 -10.73 -10.19
CA THR A 293 -1.56 -11.98 -9.51
C THR A 293 -0.87 -12.92 -10.49
N ALA A 294 0.25 -13.53 -10.09
CA ALA A 294 0.90 -14.58 -10.86
C ALA A 294 0.10 -15.88 -10.75
N LEU A 295 -0.23 -16.48 -11.90
CA LEU A 295 -0.95 -17.76 -11.98
C LEU A 295 0.01 -18.97 -11.90
N ARG A 296 1.29 -18.73 -12.16
CA ARG A 296 2.40 -19.68 -12.09
C ARG A 296 3.70 -18.91 -11.85
N ASP A 297 4.78 -19.61 -11.53
CA ASP A 297 6.10 -18.99 -11.43
C ASP A 297 6.46 -18.34 -12.78
N THR A 298 6.80 -17.06 -12.72
CA THR A 298 7.13 -16.25 -13.88
C THR A 298 8.09 -15.12 -13.50
N ILE A 299 8.36 -14.22 -14.45
CA ILE A 299 9.21 -13.06 -14.24
C ILE A 299 8.51 -11.78 -14.68
N ILE A 300 8.86 -10.68 -14.03
CA ILE A 300 8.59 -9.32 -14.50
C ILE A 300 9.82 -8.89 -15.29
N LYS A 301 9.61 -8.48 -16.54
CA LYS A 301 10.68 -8.17 -17.49
C LYS A 301 10.90 -6.67 -17.62
N LYS A 302 12.13 -6.21 -17.86
CA LYS A 302 12.40 -4.80 -18.22
C LYS A 302 11.97 -4.44 -19.63
N ARG A 303 11.92 -5.43 -20.52
CA ARG A 303 11.58 -5.27 -21.94
C ARG A 303 10.66 -6.41 -22.39
N PRO A 304 9.75 -6.20 -23.34
CA PRO A 304 8.79 -7.20 -23.80
C PRO A 304 9.43 -8.17 -24.81
N VAL A 305 10.52 -8.83 -24.42
CA VAL A 305 11.26 -9.80 -25.25
C VAL A 305 11.25 -11.19 -24.61
N GLU A 306 11.75 -12.19 -25.34
CA GLU A 306 11.95 -13.53 -24.81
C GLU A 306 12.88 -13.51 -23.60
N SER A 307 12.54 -14.29 -22.56
CA SER A 307 13.25 -14.27 -21.28
C SER A 307 14.73 -14.66 -21.40
N SER A 308 15.09 -15.42 -22.44
CA SER A 308 16.48 -15.79 -22.76
C SER A 308 17.35 -14.61 -23.21
N GLN A 309 16.75 -13.50 -23.63
CA GLN A 309 17.44 -12.28 -24.07
C GLN A 309 17.61 -11.24 -22.94
N LEU A 310 17.14 -11.54 -21.73
CA LEU A 310 17.17 -10.65 -20.59
C LEU A 310 18.33 -10.98 -19.66
N GLN A 311 19.09 -9.96 -19.30
CA GLN A 311 20.09 -10.06 -18.25
C GLN A 311 19.44 -10.30 -16.87
N PRO A 312 20.19 -10.78 -15.86
CA PRO A 312 19.66 -11.05 -14.53
C PRO A 312 19.02 -9.83 -13.83
N ASP A 313 19.54 -8.62 -14.05
CA ASP A 313 19.02 -7.35 -13.54
C ASP A 313 17.81 -6.81 -14.35
N GLU A 314 17.58 -7.37 -15.54
CA GLU A 314 16.43 -7.08 -16.39
C GLU A 314 15.20 -7.94 -16.08
N ARG A 315 15.27 -8.77 -15.02
CA ARG A 315 14.18 -9.65 -14.59
C ARG A 315 14.02 -9.64 -13.08
N ALA A 316 12.77 -9.61 -12.62
CA ALA A 316 12.41 -9.84 -11.23
C ALA A 316 11.52 -11.07 -11.12
N THR A 317 11.78 -11.92 -10.12
CA THR A 317 10.97 -13.12 -9.87
C THR A 317 9.54 -12.74 -9.47
N PHE A 318 8.56 -13.45 -10.05
CA PHE A 318 7.15 -13.32 -9.69
C PHE A 318 6.55 -14.73 -9.50
N ASN A 319 6.57 -15.19 -8.24
CA ASN A 319 6.19 -16.57 -7.92
C ASN A 319 4.67 -16.76 -7.96
N ALA A 320 4.23 -17.98 -8.20
CA ALA A 320 2.81 -18.35 -8.21
C ALA A 320 2.08 -17.86 -6.95
N ASN A 321 0.85 -17.36 -7.13
CA ASN A 321 -0.01 -16.79 -6.09
C ASN A 321 0.50 -15.49 -5.44
N GLN A 322 1.68 -15.00 -5.80
CA GLN A 322 2.11 -13.66 -5.42
C GLN A 322 1.25 -12.64 -6.16
N PHE A 323 1.00 -11.50 -5.50
CA PHE A 323 0.29 -10.38 -6.11
C PHE A 323 0.89 -9.04 -5.71
N TYR A 324 0.66 -8.06 -6.59
CA TYR A 324 1.04 -6.66 -6.42
C TYR A 324 -0.15 -5.75 -6.72
N SER A 325 -0.26 -4.63 -6.01
CA SER A 325 -1.10 -3.54 -6.49
C SER A 325 -0.39 -2.79 -7.61
N VAL A 326 -1.18 -2.40 -8.60
CA VAL A 326 -0.75 -1.76 -9.85
C VAL A 326 -1.31 -0.34 -9.85
N SER A 327 -0.47 0.67 -10.04
CA SER A 327 -0.90 2.07 -10.16
C SER A 327 -1.43 2.38 -11.56
N SER A 328 -0.81 1.80 -12.58
CA SER A 328 -1.21 1.93 -13.98
C SER A 328 -0.73 0.73 -14.80
N TYR A 329 -1.39 0.49 -15.94
CA TYR A 329 -0.94 -0.49 -16.91
C TYR A 329 -1.28 -0.04 -18.33
N MET A 330 -0.59 -0.64 -19.29
CA MET A 330 -0.89 -0.53 -20.72
C MET A 330 -0.46 -1.82 -21.43
N ILE A 331 -0.95 -2.05 -22.64
CA ILE A 331 -0.48 -3.14 -23.50
C ILE A 331 0.59 -2.60 -24.44
N GLU A 332 1.72 -3.31 -24.52
CA GLU A 332 2.84 -2.95 -25.38
C GLU A 332 3.67 -4.20 -25.71
N GLY A 333 3.91 -4.45 -27.00
CA GLY A 333 4.76 -5.54 -27.48
C GLY A 333 4.22 -6.93 -27.09
N GLY A 334 2.90 -7.11 -27.10
CA GLY A 334 2.22 -8.34 -26.68
C GLY A 334 2.26 -8.61 -25.17
N HIS A 335 2.71 -7.65 -24.37
CA HIS A 335 2.83 -7.77 -22.91
C HIS A 335 1.97 -6.74 -22.18
N ILE A 336 1.67 -7.02 -20.92
CA ILE A 336 1.08 -6.05 -20.01
C ILE A 336 2.23 -5.30 -19.34
N LYS A 337 2.43 -4.04 -19.71
CA LYS A 337 3.34 -3.13 -19.02
C LYS A 337 2.64 -2.59 -17.79
N VAL A 338 3.20 -2.79 -16.60
CA VAL A 338 2.64 -2.38 -15.32
C VAL A 338 3.57 -1.43 -14.59
N SER A 339 3.00 -0.45 -13.90
CA SER A 339 3.66 0.29 -12.82
C SER A 339 3.11 -0.20 -11.49
N LEU A 340 3.98 -0.69 -10.61
CA LEU A 340 3.59 -1.26 -9.31
C LEU A 340 3.60 -0.19 -8.22
N ASN A 341 2.78 -0.41 -7.19
CA ASN A 341 2.88 0.30 -5.90
C ASN A 341 3.99 -0.25 -5.00
N GLU A 342 4.97 -0.94 -5.59
CA GLU A 342 6.07 -1.60 -4.90
C GLU A 342 7.35 -1.52 -5.71
N GLU A 343 8.42 -1.12 -5.04
CA GLU A 343 9.77 -1.10 -5.59
C GLU A 343 10.38 -2.49 -5.44
N LEU A 344 10.75 -3.11 -6.56
CA LEU A 344 11.41 -4.41 -6.57
C LEU A 344 12.93 -4.21 -6.48
N PRO A 345 13.61 -4.81 -5.48
CA PRO A 345 15.05 -4.61 -5.28
C PRO A 345 15.87 -4.85 -6.55
N GLY A 346 16.67 -3.86 -6.96
CA GLY A 346 17.53 -3.93 -8.15
C GLY A 346 16.79 -3.83 -9.50
N PHE A 347 15.46 -3.88 -9.50
CA PHE A 347 14.65 -3.87 -10.72
C PHE A 347 13.80 -2.59 -10.84
N GLY A 348 13.34 -1.99 -9.75
CA GLY A 348 12.41 -0.87 -9.79
C GLY A 348 10.94 -1.30 -9.78
N ASN A 349 10.01 -0.39 -10.07
CA ASN A 349 8.57 -0.66 -9.97
C ASN A 349 7.84 -0.87 -11.30
N THR A 350 8.51 -0.75 -12.44
CA THR A 350 7.87 -0.81 -13.76
C THR A 350 8.45 -1.93 -14.59
N GLY A 351 7.58 -2.73 -15.21
CA GLY A 351 7.99 -3.85 -16.06
C GLY A 351 6.86 -4.49 -16.85
N TYR A 352 7.19 -5.54 -17.60
CA TYR A 352 6.33 -6.24 -18.53
C TYR A 352 6.01 -7.64 -18.04
N LEU A 353 4.75 -8.02 -18.17
CA LEU A 353 4.20 -9.32 -17.78
C LEU A 353 3.64 -10.02 -19.01
N PHE A 354 3.85 -11.33 -19.09
CA PHE A 354 3.23 -12.13 -20.14
C PHE A 354 1.76 -12.38 -19.78
N PRO A 355 0.77 -12.01 -20.64
CA PRO A 355 -0.64 -12.02 -20.28
C PRO A 355 -1.15 -13.35 -19.73
N ASP A 356 -0.76 -14.47 -20.35
CA ASP A 356 -1.25 -15.81 -19.98
C ASP A 356 -0.75 -16.30 -18.62
N PHE A 357 0.27 -15.65 -18.05
CA PHE A 357 0.89 -16.07 -16.80
C PHE A 357 0.36 -15.27 -15.60
N VAL A 358 -0.47 -14.27 -15.84
CA VAL A 358 -0.97 -13.37 -14.80
C VAL A 358 -2.47 -13.16 -14.92
N ARG A 359 -3.08 -12.72 -13.82
CA ARG A 359 -4.47 -12.28 -13.78
C ARG A 359 -4.54 -10.86 -13.27
N MET A 360 -5.18 -9.99 -14.05
CA MET A 360 -5.51 -8.62 -13.66
C MET A 360 -6.87 -8.60 -12.96
N SER A 361 -6.97 -7.84 -11.86
CA SER A 361 -8.21 -7.70 -11.10
C SER A 361 -8.42 -6.28 -10.61
N ARG A 362 -9.68 -5.82 -10.55
CA ARG A 362 -10.12 -4.64 -9.80
C ARG A 362 -10.90 -5.10 -8.58
N GLY A 363 -10.31 -4.95 -7.40
CA GLY A 363 -10.79 -5.62 -6.20
C GLY A 363 -10.90 -7.12 -6.42
N ASN A 364 -12.09 -7.69 -6.20
CA ASN A 364 -12.35 -9.13 -6.36
C ASN A 364 -12.75 -9.54 -7.79
N ARG A 365 -12.82 -8.62 -8.75
CA ARG A 365 -13.26 -8.91 -10.13
C ARG A 365 -12.07 -9.00 -11.06
N SER A 366 -11.80 -10.20 -11.60
CA SER A 366 -10.83 -10.39 -12.66
C SER A 366 -11.33 -9.84 -13.99
N PHE A 367 -10.43 -9.34 -14.83
CA PHE A 367 -10.76 -8.91 -16.18
C PHE A 367 -9.62 -9.28 -17.15
N ASN A 368 -9.95 -9.37 -18.43
CA ASN A 368 -8.97 -9.55 -19.48
C ASN A 368 -8.41 -8.16 -19.90
N PRO A 369 -7.11 -7.88 -19.71
CA PRO A 369 -6.52 -6.61 -20.10
C PRO A 369 -6.34 -6.46 -21.63
N ILE A 370 -6.55 -7.53 -22.41
CA ILE A 370 -6.49 -7.56 -23.87
C ILE A 370 -7.84 -8.09 -24.40
N PRO A 371 -8.91 -7.28 -24.37
CA PRO A 371 -10.25 -7.72 -24.77
C PRO A 371 -10.30 -8.10 -26.27
N GLY A 372 -11.18 -9.04 -26.63
CA GLY A 372 -11.37 -9.46 -28.04
C GLY A 372 -12.08 -8.41 -28.91
N THR A 373 -12.72 -7.42 -28.28
CA THR A 373 -13.41 -6.32 -28.94
C THR A 373 -13.13 -5.01 -28.20
N VAL A 374 -12.85 -3.95 -28.94
CA VAL A 374 -12.71 -2.57 -28.44
C VAL A 374 -13.47 -1.65 -29.39
N GLU A 375 -14.23 -0.70 -28.84
CA GLU A 375 -14.79 0.41 -29.60
C GLU A 375 -14.63 1.69 -28.78
N LEU A 376 -13.86 2.64 -29.31
CA LEU A 376 -13.67 3.95 -28.73
C LEU A 376 -14.78 4.88 -29.21
N ASN A 377 -15.28 5.74 -28.31
CA ASN A 377 -16.31 6.73 -28.63
C ASN A 377 -15.73 7.96 -29.35
N VAL A 378 -15.08 7.74 -30.49
CA VAL A 378 -14.47 8.78 -31.33
C VAL A 378 -15.57 9.43 -32.18
N PRO A 379 -15.70 10.77 -32.18
CA PRO A 379 -16.68 11.44 -33.03
C PRO A 379 -16.37 11.21 -34.51
N TYR A 380 -17.40 11.24 -35.33
CA TYR A 380 -17.28 11.15 -36.78
C TYR A 380 -17.26 12.54 -37.40
N PHE A 381 -16.24 12.82 -38.22
CA PHE A 381 -16.17 14.00 -39.09
C PHE A 381 -16.11 13.54 -40.55
N SER A 382 -16.92 14.16 -41.40
CA SER A 382 -16.94 13.90 -42.85
C SER A 382 -16.07 14.94 -43.55
N GLN A 383 -15.08 14.50 -44.33
CA GLN A 383 -14.26 15.46 -45.09
C GLN A 383 -15.07 16.17 -46.19
N ARG A 384 -16.25 15.63 -46.56
CA ARG A 384 -17.17 16.24 -47.53
C ARG A 384 -17.80 17.53 -47.00
N ASP A 385 -17.80 17.70 -45.69
CA ASP A 385 -18.31 18.90 -45.02
C ASP A 385 -17.23 20.00 -44.96
N ASN A 386 -15.99 19.69 -45.38
CA ASN A 386 -14.90 20.66 -45.38
C ASN A 386 -15.13 21.70 -46.49
N PRO A 387 -15.19 23.00 -46.18
CA PRO A 387 -15.46 24.05 -47.18
C PRO A 387 -14.31 24.22 -48.20
N ARG A 388 -13.12 23.72 -47.88
CA ARG A 388 -11.91 23.84 -48.71
C ARG A 388 -11.25 22.49 -48.88
N PHE A 389 -10.84 22.18 -50.11
CA PHE A 389 -10.07 20.97 -50.43
C PHE A 389 -10.72 19.66 -49.94
N TYR A 390 -12.05 19.57 -49.91
CA TYR A 390 -12.78 18.37 -49.46
C TYR A 390 -12.34 17.08 -50.17
N TRP A 391 -11.77 17.18 -51.37
CA TRP A 391 -11.21 16.06 -52.14
C TRP A 391 -9.81 15.60 -51.67
N SER A 392 -9.17 16.31 -50.73
CA SER A 392 -7.77 16.11 -50.32
C SER A 392 -7.52 16.37 -48.82
N THR A 393 -8.56 16.23 -47.99
CA THR A 393 -8.50 16.51 -46.53
C THR A 393 -8.72 15.27 -45.65
N CYS A 394 -8.70 14.05 -46.21
CA CYS A 394 -8.82 12.80 -45.44
C CYS A 394 -7.83 12.71 -44.26
N ASN A 395 -6.59 13.16 -44.48
CA ASN A 395 -5.52 13.26 -43.49
C ASN A 395 -5.92 14.09 -42.26
N VAL A 396 -6.17 15.39 -42.47
CA VAL A 396 -6.46 16.35 -41.39
C VAL A 396 -7.81 16.08 -40.74
N THR A 397 -8.78 15.54 -41.48
CA THR A 397 -10.09 15.13 -40.93
C THR A 397 -9.94 13.93 -40.00
N SER A 398 -9.13 12.93 -40.37
CA SER A 398 -8.83 11.79 -39.51
C SER A 398 -8.04 12.17 -38.27
N ILE A 399 -7.03 13.05 -38.42
CA ILE A 399 -6.27 13.59 -37.29
C ILE A 399 -7.20 14.41 -36.36
N ALA A 400 -8.11 15.22 -36.91
CA ALA A 400 -9.08 15.99 -36.14
C ALA A 400 -9.99 15.07 -35.31
N MET A 401 -10.51 13.97 -35.88
CA MET A 401 -11.31 13.00 -35.12
C MET A 401 -10.53 12.43 -33.90
N CYS A 402 -9.29 12.00 -34.11
CA CYS A 402 -8.42 11.50 -33.04
C CYS A 402 -8.13 12.58 -31.98
N MET A 403 -7.72 13.78 -32.39
CA MET A 403 -7.42 14.88 -31.48
C MET A 403 -8.66 15.35 -30.70
N TYR A 404 -9.82 15.39 -31.35
CA TYR A 404 -11.07 15.76 -30.70
C TYR A 404 -11.47 14.75 -29.62
N TYR A 405 -11.34 13.45 -29.91
CA TYR A 405 -11.51 12.40 -28.90
C TYR A 405 -10.56 12.59 -27.72
N LEU A 406 -9.31 12.98 -27.99
CA LEU A 406 -8.31 13.25 -26.95
C LEU A 406 -8.50 14.59 -26.23
N GLY A 407 -9.51 15.39 -26.60
CA GLY A 407 -9.91 16.61 -25.89
C GLY A 407 -9.58 17.93 -26.60
N THR A 408 -8.92 17.90 -27.76
CA THR A 408 -8.63 19.12 -28.53
C THR A 408 -9.90 19.68 -29.15
N ARG A 409 -10.02 21.00 -29.19
CA ARG A 409 -11.13 21.72 -29.85
C ARG A 409 -10.55 22.79 -30.76
N ALA A 410 -11.30 23.18 -31.78
CA ALA A 410 -10.95 24.32 -32.62
C ALA A 410 -10.82 25.58 -31.74
N ARG A 411 -9.77 26.36 -31.96
CA ARG A 411 -9.52 27.65 -31.32
C ARG A 411 -10.14 28.78 -32.13
N TRP A 412 -10.18 28.63 -33.45
CA TRP A 412 -10.70 29.65 -34.38
C TRP A 412 -11.43 28.99 -35.56
N GLY A 413 -12.58 29.53 -35.95
CA GLY A 413 -13.43 28.94 -37.00
C GLY A 413 -14.43 27.91 -36.49
N SER A 414 -15.17 27.28 -37.41
CA SER A 414 -16.25 26.35 -37.09
C SER A 414 -15.80 24.89 -36.88
N GLN A 415 -14.73 24.45 -37.57
CA GLN A 415 -14.30 23.03 -37.61
C GLN A 415 -12.79 22.88 -37.30
N LEU A 416 -12.41 21.79 -36.63
CA LEU A 416 -11.03 21.57 -36.21
C LEU A 416 -10.12 21.24 -37.40
N GLU A 417 -10.60 20.40 -38.30
CA GLU A 417 -9.90 19.98 -39.52
C GLU A 417 -9.56 21.15 -40.45
N ASP A 418 -10.36 22.22 -40.46
CA ASP A 418 -10.08 23.45 -41.20
C ASP A 418 -8.90 24.23 -40.59
N GLU A 419 -8.84 24.27 -39.25
CA GLU A 419 -7.73 24.86 -38.51
C GLU A 419 -6.44 24.07 -38.74
N LEU A 420 -6.52 22.74 -38.66
CA LEU A 420 -5.39 21.84 -38.91
C LEU A 420 -4.88 21.96 -40.36
N LEU A 421 -5.79 22.06 -41.34
CA LEU A 421 -5.44 22.31 -42.73
C LEU A 421 -4.68 23.64 -42.89
N GLN A 422 -5.20 24.71 -42.28
CA GLN A 422 -4.56 26.02 -42.33
C GLN A 422 -3.18 26.00 -41.66
N TRP A 423 -3.02 25.25 -40.57
CA TRP A 423 -1.73 25.07 -39.93
C TRP A 423 -0.72 24.43 -40.89
N CYS A 424 -1.10 23.36 -41.60
CA CYS A 424 -0.24 22.72 -42.60
C CYS A 424 0.21 23.72 -43.67
N PHE A 425 -0.72 24.53 -44.18
CA PHE A 425 -0.41 25.54 -45.21
C PHE A 425 0.52 26.63 -44.71
N ASN A 426 0.30 27.10 -43.50
CA ASN A 426 1.17 28.10 -42.89
C ASN A 426 2.58 27.55 -42.64
N LYS A 427 2.68 26.25 -42.32
CA LYS A 427 3.96 25.62 -41.98
C LYS A 427 4.81 25.32 -43.21
N ASP A 428 4.23 24.72 -44.25
CA ASP A 428 4.98 24.16 -45.40
C ASP A 428 4.32 24.45 -46.78
N GLY A 429 3.30 25.32 -46.85
CA GLY A 429 2.63 25.72 -48.09
C GLY A 429 1.40 24.88 -48.48
N GLN A 430 0.63 25.35 -49.46
CA GLN A 430 -0.56 24.63 -49.93
C GLN A 430 -0.18 23.28 -50.55
N GLY A 431 -0.90 22.22 -50.17
CA GLY A 431 -0.59 20.85 -50.58
C GLY A 431 0.24 20.06 -49.57
N SER A 432 0.71 20.69 -48.49
CA SER A 432 1.51 20.01 -47.46
C SER A 432 0.72 19.03 -46.58
N GLN A 433 -0.63 19.07 -46.60
CA GLN A 433 -1.49 18.21 -45.79
C GLN A 433 -1.45 16.72 -46.17
N ILE A 434 -0.79 16.36 -47.27
CA ILE A 434 -0.51 14.96 -47.64
C ILE A 434 0.91 14.51 -47.24
N ASN A 435 1.75 15.42 -46.75
CA ASN A 435 3.11 15.11 -46.32
C ASN A 435 3.11 14.62 -44.87
N HIS A 436 3.50 13.35 -44.65
CA HIS A 436 3.50 12.74 -43.33
C HIS A 436 4.44 13.41 -42.31
N ASN A 437 5.53 14.07 -42.75
CA ASN A 437 6.38 14.85 -41.84
C ASN A 437 5.67 16.12 -41.39
N THR A 438 4.98 16.83 -42.30
CA THR A 438 4.15 18.00 -41.95
C THR A 438 3.04 17.60 -40.98
N LEU A 439 2.36 16.48 -41.21
CA LEU A 439 1.31 15.98 -40.32
C LEU A 439 1.86 15.56 -38.94
N THR A 440 3.03 14.95 -38.89
CA THR A 440 3.72 14.64 -37.63
C THR A 440 4.05 15.92 -36.86
N ASN A 441 4.57 16.95 -37.56
CA ASN A 441 4.85 18.24 -36.95
C ASN A 441 3.58 18.95 -36.46
N LEU A 442 2.48 18.85 -37.21
CA LEU A 442 1.15 19.34 -36.79
C LEU A 442 0.75 18.68 -35.47
N ILE A 443 0.80 17.35 -35.39
CA ILE A 443 0.43 16.60 -34.19
C ILE A 443 1.26 17.05 -32.98
N ASN A 444 2.58 17.20 -33.18
CA ASN A 444 3.51 17.66 -32.14
C ASN A 444 3.24 19.11 -31.71
N ALA A 445 2.88 19.99 -32.63
CA ALA A 445 2.55 21.39 -32.33
C ALA A 445 1.27 21.55 -31.50
N TYR A 446 0.35 20.59 -31.58
CA TYR A 446 -0.86 20.53 -30.76
C TYR A 446 -0.66 19.85 -29.40
N GLY A 447 0.59 19.55 -29.01
CA GLY A 447 0.92 19.06 -27.67
C GLY A 447 0.89 17.54 -27.51
N TYR A 448 0.77 16.79 -28.61
CA TYR A 448 0.86 15.34 -28.61
C TYR A 448 2.29 14.88 -28.98
N ASP A 449 2.53 13.57 -28.83
CA ASP A 449 3.64 12.85 -29.45
C ASP A 449 3.10 12.14 -30.69
N GLY A 450 3.38 12.72 -31.85
CA GLY A 450 2.98 12.21 -33.16
C GLY A 450 4.07 11.32 -33.74
N ILE A 451 3.73 10.06 -34.01
CA ILE A 451 4.67 9.09 -34.59
C ILE A 451 4.07 8.52 -35.86
N PHE A 452 4.74 8.78 -36.98
CA PHE A 452 4.45 8.12 -38.24
C PHE A 452 5.44 6.98 -38.49
N SER A 453 4.93 5.85 -38.96
CA SER A 453 5.76 4.76 -39.46
C SER A 453 5.05 4.06 -40.61
N THR A 454 5.86 3.52 -41.52
CA THR A 454 5.44 2.63 -42.60
C THR A 454 5.63 1.16 -42.25
N ARG A 455 5.98 0.87 -40.99
CA ARG A 455 6.41 -0.46 -40.51
C ARG A 455 5.61 -0.93 -39.30
N TRP A 456 4.41 -0.39 -39.08
CA TRP A 456 3.55 -0.87 -38.01
C TRP A 456 3.01 -2.25 -38.31
N THR A 457 2.70 -2.99 -37.25
CA THR A 457 1.94 -4.24 -37.31
C THR A 457 0.48 -4.00 -36.93
N PHE A 458 -0.44 -4.85 -37.39
CA PHE A 458 -1.82 -4.85 -36.95
C PHE A 458 -1.96 -5.11 -35.44
N ARG A 459 -0.97 -5.78 -34.82
CA ARG A 459 -0.88 -5.84 -33.36
C ARG A 459 -0.68 -4.45 -32.76
N ASP A 460 0.25 -3.65 -33.28
CA ASP A 460 0.50 -2.30 -32.76
C ASP A 460 -0.76 -1.43 -32.87
N ILE A 461 -1.51 -1.54 -33.98
CA ILE A 461 -2.81 -0.85 -34.13
C ILE A 461 -3.79 -1.27 -33.02
N ARG A 462 -3.93 -2.58 -32.77
CA ARG A 462 -4.80 -3.07 -31.68
C ARG A 462 -4.32 -2.62 -30.30
N GLU A 463 -3.02 -2.57 -30.06
CA GLU A 463 -2.46 -2.11 -28.78
C GLU A 463 -2.74 -0.63 -28.54
N GLU A 464 -2.65 0.23 -29.55
CA GLU A 464 -3.10 1.63 -29.44
C GLU A 464 -4.58 1.71 -29.03
N LEU A 465 -5.44 0.92 -29.69
CA LEU A 465 -6.87 0.89 -29.42
C LEU A 465 -7.20 0.38 -28.01
N ILE A 466 -6.57 -0.71 -27.55
CA ILE A 466 -6.71 -1.21 -26.18
C ILE A 466 -6.33 -0.14 -25.16
N ASN A 467 -5.30 0.64 -25.47
CA ASN A 467 -4.83 1.72 -24.61
C ASN A 467 -5.66 3.02 -24.75
N GLY A 468 -6.80 2.97 -25.44
CA GLY A 468 -7.70 4.12 -25.60
C GLY A 468 -7.17 5.17 -26.56
N ARG A 469 -6.38 4.79 -27.58
CA ARG A 469 -5.80 5.71 -28.57
C ARG A 469 -6.29 5.34 -29.98
N PRO A 470 -7.15 6.17 -30.61
CA PRO A 470 -7.55 5.94 -31.99
C PRO A 470 -6.37 6.16 -32.94
N VAL A 471 -6.43 5.50 -34.10
CA VAL A 471 -5.31 5.44 -35.03
C VAL A 471 -5.71 6.03 -36.37
N VAL A 472 -4.83 6.83 -36.96
CA VAL A 472 -4.98 7.32 -38.33
C VAL A 472 -4.27 6.34 -39.26
N LEU A 473 -5.06 5.56 -40.01
CA LEU A 473 -4.58 4.46 -40.86
C LEU A 473 -4.57 4.88 -42.33
N CYS A 474 -3.46 4.62 -43.01
CA CYS A 474 -3.28 4.92 -44.43
C CYS A 474 -3.42 3.64 -45.27
N GLY A 475 -3.98 3.76 -46.47
CA GLY A 475 -4.04 2.63 -47.40
C GLY A 475 -4.53 3.00 -48.79
N MET A 476 -4.47 2.05 -49.70
CA MET A 476 -4.98 2.10 -51.06
C MET A 476 -6.48 1.77 -51.12
N PHE A 477 -7.30 2.47 -50.32
CA PHE A 477 -8.77 2.35 -50.39
C PHE A 477 -9.32 2.94 -51.71
N THR A 478 -8.55 3.82 -52.35
CA THR A 478 -8.76 4.31 -53.72
C THR A 478 -7.48 4.11 -54.54
N SER A 479 -7.53 4.37 -55.85
CA SER A 479 -6.35 4.34 -56.73
C SER A 479 -5.26 5.36 -56.37
N TYR A 480 -5.59 6.41 -55.62
CA TYR A 480 -4.67 7.47 -55.19
C TYR A 480 -4.25 7.35 -53.72
N GLY A 481 -4.75 6.34 -53.01
CA GLY A 481 -4.65 6.26 -51.56
C GLY A 481 -5.79 6.99 -50.84
N HIS A 482 -5.95 6.69 -49.56
CA HIS A 482 -6.90 7.32 -48.66
C HIS A 482 -6.49 7.09 -47.20
N ILE A 483 -7.03 7.90 -46.30
CA ILE A 483 -6.77 7.81 -44.87
C ILE A 483 -8.07 7.74 -44.10
N VAL A 484 -8.13 6.80 -43.16
CA VAL A 484 -9.29 6.54 -42.32
C VAL A 484 -8.92 6.57 -40.85
N THR A 485 -9.91 6.72 -39.97
CA THR A 485 -9.69 6.68 -38.52
C THR A 485 -10.16 5.34 -37.97
N VAL A 486 -9.23 4.53 -37.46
CA VAL A 486 -9.55 3.31 -36.75
C VAL A 486 -9.91 3.65 -35.30
N ILE A 487 -11.11 3.25 -34.90
CA ILE A 487 -11.69 3.56 -33.59
C ILE A 487 -11.89 2.31 -32.74
N GLY A 488 -11.68 1.13 -33.30
CA GLY A 488 -11.92 -0.12 -32.60
C GLY A 488 -11.56 -1.35 -33.42
N TYR A 489 -11.79 -2.51 -32.84
CA TYR A 489 -11.67 -3.79 -33.51
C TYR A 489 -12.62 -4.82 -32.91
N THR A 490 -12.94 -5.83 -33.70
CA THR A 490 -13.66 -7.04 -33.32
C THR A 490 -12.82 -8.26 -33.73
N PRO A 491 -13.27 -9.50 -33.45
CA PRO A 491 -12.65 -10.70 -34.04
C PRO A 491 -12.65 -10.72 -35.57
N ASP A 492 -13.54 -9.96 -36.23
CA ASP A 492 -13.75 -10.01 -37.68
C ASP A 492 -13.01 -8.89 -38.45
N GLY A 493 -12.72 -7.77 -37.80
CA GLY A 493 -12.08 -6.63 -38.46
C GLY A 493 -11.91 -5.39 -37.59
N PHE A 494 -11.50 -4.29 -38.24
CA PHE A 494 -11.38 -2.98 -37.62
C PHE A 494 -12.69 -2.19 -37.72
N ILE A 495 -13.03 -1.47 -36.66
CA ILE A 495 -14.11 -0.48 -36.67
C ILE A 495 -13.51 0.86 -37.07
N VAL A 496 -14.04 1.46 -38.12
CA VAL A 496 -13.45 2.59 -38.83
C VAL A 496 -14.46 3.72 -39.00
N ASN A 497 -14.02 4.93 -38.72
CA ASN A 497 -14.62 6.17 -39.22
C ASN A 497 -13.89 6.56 -40.51
N ASP A 498 -14.50 6.31 -41.67
CA ASP A 498 -13.96 6.72 -42.97
C ASP A 498 -14.50 8.12 -43.34
N PRO A 499 -13.66 9.15 -43.44
CA PRO A 499 -14.12 10.52 -43.66
C PRO A 499 -14.79 10.75 -45.03
N TRP A 500 -14.65 9.84 -46.00
CA TRP A 500 -15.23 9.97 -47.35
C TRP A 500 -16.50 9.12 -47.57
N GLY A 501 -16.70 8.04 -46.80
CA GLY A 501 -17.82 7.12 -46.92
C GLY A 501 -17.38 5.65 -46.88
N ASP A 502 -18.22 4.72 -47.32
CA ASP A 502 -17.91 3.30 -47.22
C ASP A 502 -17.09 2.76 -48.40
N ALA A 503 -15.79 2.54 -48.17
CA ALA A 503 -14.87 1.96 -49.13
C ALA A 503 -15.29 0.57 -49.65
N LEU A 504 -15.99 -0.25 -48.86
CA LEU A 504 -16.45 -1.58 -49.29
C LEU A 504 -17.51 -1.50 -50.38
N THR A 505 -18.22 -0.38 -50.47
CA THR A 505 -19.21 -0.10 -51.52
C THR A 505 -18.62 0.61 -52.74
N GLY A 506 -17.29 0.75 -52.80
CA GLY A 506 -16.64 1.65 -53.75
C GLY A 506 -17.05 3.12 -53.55
N TYR A 507 -17.39 3.51 -52.32
CA TYR A 507 -17.86 4.84 -51.93
C TYR A 507 -19.19 5.28 -52.57
N SER A 508 -20.03 4.33 -52.97
CA SER A 508 -21.42 4.63 -53.36
C SER A 508 -22.29 4.99 -52.15
N ASN A 509 -21.97 4.47 -50.96
CA ASN A 509 -22.50 4.93 -49.68
C ASN A 509 -21.57 5.99 -49.06
N THR A 510 -22.12 7.15 -48.71
CA THR A 510 -21.37 8.27 -48.12
C THR A 510 -21.36 8.27 -46.59
N GLU A 511 -22.11 7.39 -45.93
CA GLU A 511 -22.04 7.23 -44.47
C GLU A 511 -20.76 6.49 -44.10
N GLY A 512 -19.86 7.17 -43.39
CA GLY A 512 -18.53 6.67 -43.04
C GLY A 512 -18.37 6.30 -41.57
N ARG A 513 -19.40 6.46 -40.74
CA ARG A 513 -19.33 6.24 -39.30
C ARG A 513 -19.34 4.75 -38.94
N LYS A 514 -18.40 4.33 -38.07
CA LYS A 514 -18.38 3.00 -37.42
C LYS A 514 -18.52 1.81 -38.38
N LEU A 515 -17.87 1.90 -39.54
CA LEU A 515 -17.84 0.83 -40.52
C LEU A 515 -16.96 -0.34 -40.04
N LEU A 516 -17.37 -1.57 -40.30
CA LEU A 516 -16.55 -2.74 -40.03
C LEU A 516 -15.77 -3.12 -41.28
N TYR A 517 -14.45 -2.88 -41.27
CA TYR A 517 -13.55 -3.27 -42.34
C TYR A 517 -12.87 -4.61 -41.99
N PRO A 518 -13.18 -5.70 -42.72
CA PRO A 518 -12.64 -7.02 -42.42
C PRO A 518 -11.12 -7.07 -42.48
N TYR A 519 -10.47 -7.90 -41.65
CA TYR A 519 -9.01 -8.00 -41.65
C TYR A 519 -8.41 -8.37 -43.02
N GLY A 520 -9.07 -9.24 -43.78
CA GLY A 520 -8.65 -9.57 -45.14
C GLY A 520 -8.73 -8.38 -46.11
N TYR A 521 -9.70 -7.48 -45.92
CA TYR A 521 -9.80 -6.24 -46.67
C TYR A 521 -8.68 -5.27 -46.27
N THR A 522 -8.50 -5.01 -44.98
CA THR A 522 -7.47 -4.08 -44.49
C THR A 522 -6.06 -4.55 -44.81
N ASN A 523 -5.77 -5.85 -44.72
CA ASN A 523 -4.47 -6.41 -45.13
C ASN A 523 -4.19 -6.19 -46.62
N ARG A 524 -5.21 -6.27 -47.47
CA ARG A 524 -5.06 -6.04 -48.91
C ARG A 524 -4.81 -4.57 -49.24
N VAL A 525 -5.54 -3.66 -48.60
CA VAL A 525 -5.49 -2.23 -48.97
C VAL A 525 -4.49 -1.41 -48.15
N CYS A 526 -4.17 -1.79 -46.92
CA CYS A 526 -3.23 -1.05 -46.05
C CYS A 526 -1.82 -1.67 -46.05
N GLY A 527 -1.64 -2.83 -46.69
CA GLY A 527 -0.39 -3.59 -46.70
C GLY A 527 -0.38 -4.75 -45.69
N PRO A 528 0.56 -5.69 -45.85
CA PRO A 528 0.73 -6.81 -44.92
C PRO A 528 1.25 -6.35 -43.56
N ASP A 529 1.18 -7.25 -42.58
CA ASP A 529 1.69 -7.00 -41.22
C ASP A 529 3.18 -6.59 -41.25
N GLY A 530 3.54 -5.51 -40.54
CA GLY A 530 4.89 -4.94 -40.56
C GLY A 530 5.17 -3.99 -41.74
N GLU A 531 4.18 -3.75 -42.60
CA GLU A 531 4.22 -2.75 -43.68
C GLU A 531 3.02 -1.80 -43.64
N VAL A 532 2.39 -1.68 -42.47
CA VAL A 532 1.20 -0.82 -42.27
C VAL A 532 1.64 0.62 -42.03
N TRP A 533 1.07 1.54 -42.81
CA TRP A 533 1.31 2.98 -42.69
C TRP A 533 0.28 3.60 -41.74
N ALA A 534 0.73 4.16 -40.62
CA ALA A 534 -0.18 4.81 -39.68
C ALA A 534 0.49 5.93 -38.87
N HIS A 535 -0.33 6.90 -38.46
CA HIS A 535 0.04 7.86 -37.43
C HIS A 535 -0.54 7.44 -36.08
N PHE A 536 0.32 7.37 -35.08
CA PHE A 536 -0.07 7.26 -33.68
C PHE A 536 -0.02 8.63 -33.03
N ILE A 537 -1.06 8.94 -32.25
CA ILE A 537 -1.22 10.22 -31.56
C ILE A 537 -1.30 9.92 -30.05
N ARG A 538 -0.20 10.18 -29.35
CA ARG A 538 -0.07 9.86 -27.92
C ARG A 538 -0.04 11.15 -27.10
N ARG A 539 -0.61 11.12 -25.89
CA ARG A 539 -0.44 12.23 -24.94
C ARG A 539 1.00 12.21 -24.41
N ARG A 540 1.58 13.40 -24.22
CA ARG A 540 2.89 13.56 -23.59
C ARG A 540 2.86 13.29 -22.10
#